data_AF-A0A923CKE4-F1
#
_entry.id   AF-A0A923CKE4-F1
#
_cell.length_a   1.000
_cell.length_b   1.000
_cell.length_c   1.000
_cell.angle_alpha   90.00
_cell.angle_beta   90.00
_cell.angle_gamma   90.00
#
_symmetry.space_group_name_H-M   'P 1'
#
loop_
_entity.id
_entity.type
_entity.pdbx_description
1 polymer ?
#
loop_
_entity_poly.entity_id
_entity_poly.type
_entity_poly.pdbx_seq_one_letter_code
_entity_poly.pdbx_strand_id
1 'polypeptide(L)'
;MTFGLIAAALVFISLALLLLGRGAEEQNRKLAESRLDVALSKSRDPLALEKDPLRKKYIPQWITDSLISAGLVIDRTLGIRVAMVTLIPSLAAFVFRGAASAAGALILAILGIAAYVLYRQRKRRLQMLGQLPNFLDGVVRVSAVGYSLTVSFNTALENAEQPLKEALGLAVQMQYAGLELDQAMHRLARVYGLSEFKLIASVVALALNYGGKSDILLGRLAQYLRDREQHHQEMLAMSSEARMSAVFMCCLTPALAGIILTLNPAYLGTMWNDDTGRMLLFAAGILQIAGAAIIYRMVKSI
;
A
#
# COMPACT_ATOMS: atom_id res chain seq x y z
N MET A 1 35.08 4.44 -10.47
CA MET A 1 33.97 4.85 -9.57
C MET A 1 32.85 5.61 -10.27
N THR A 2 33.08 6.24 -11.43
CA THR A 2 32.10 7.05 -12.19
C THR A 2 31.00 6.24 -12.89
N PHE A 3 31.28 5.01 -13.34
CA PHE A 3 30.32 4.20 -14.11
C PHE A 3 29.19 3.56 -13.28
N GLY A 4 29.39 3.37 -11.98
CA GLY A 4 28.33 2.90 -11.06
C GLY A 4 27.26 3.96 -10.83
N LEU A 5 27.64 5.24 -10.85
CA LEU A 5 26.72 6.38 -10.77
C LEU A 5 25.85 6.50 -12.02
N ILE A 6 26.37 6.17 -13.19
CA ILE A 6 25.63 6.22 -14.46
C ILE A 6 24.59 5.09 -14.52
N ALA A 7 24.94 3.88 -14.06
CA ALA A 7 23.99 2.76 -13.97
C ALA A 7 22.88 3.04 -12.94
N ALA A 8 23.24 3.60 -11.77
CA ALA A 8 22.26 4.04 -10.78
C ALA A 8 21.36 5.16 -11.32
N ALA A 9 21.92 6.12 -12.07
CA ALA A 9 21.17 7.21 -12.70
C ALA A 9 20.20 6.70 -13.77
N LEU A 10 20.58 5.71 -14.59
CA LEU A 10 19.69 5.12 -15.60
C LEU A 10 18.53 4.32 -14.98
N VAL A 11 18.79 3.61 -13.88
CA VAL A 11 17.74 2.95 -13.09
C VAL A 11 16.82 3.99 -12.44
N PHE A 12 17.38 5.10 -11.95
CA PHE A 12 16.59 6.21 -11.39
C PHE A 12 15.74 6.92 -12.45
N ILE A 13 16.27 7.11 -13.66
CA ILE A 13 15.56 7.71 -14.80
C ILE A 13 14.46 6.76 -15.31
N SER A 14 14.69 5.45 -15.32
CA SER A 14 13.68 4.43 -15.66
C SER A 14 12.56 4.37 -14.60
N LEU A 15 12.93 4.46 -13.32
CA LEU A 15 11.98 4.56 -12.21
C LEU A 15 11.19 5.88 -12.25
N ALA A 16 11.84 6.99 -12.61
CA ALA A 16 11.22 8.30 -12.78
C ALA A 16 10.26 8.35 -13.99
N LEU A 17 10.59 7.69 -15.10
CA LEU A 17 9.70 7.52 -16.26
C LEU A 17 8.46 6.69 -15.91
N LEU A 18 8.60 5.69 -15.03
CA LEU A 18 7.47 4.94 -14.47
C LEU A 18 6.56 5.78 -13.58
N LEU A 19 7.13 6.77 -12.87
CA LEU A 19 6.38 7.72 -12.06
C LEU A 19 5.71 8.82 -12.91
N LEU A 20 6.36 9.27 -13.99
CA LEU A 20 5.81 10.26 -14.93
C LEU A 20 4.75 9.67 -15.88
N GLY A 21 4.83 8.37 -16.18
CA GLY A 21 3.77 7.63 -16.89
C GLY A 21 2.41 7.63 -16.17
N ARG A 22 2.38 8.05 -14.89
CA ARG A 22 1.14 8.28 -14.13
C ARG A 22 0.28 9.42 -14.70
N GLY A 23 0.84 10.39 -15.42
CA GLY A 23 0.05 11.45 -16.07
C GLY A 23 -0.75 10.97 -17.29
N ALA A 24 -0.21 9.99 -18.03
CA ALA A 24 -0.86 9.45 -19.23
C ALA A 24 -1.90 8.36 -18.93
N GLU A 25 -1.89 7.80 -17.71
CA GLU A 25 -2.78 6.71 -17.30
C GLU A 25 -4.20 7.21 -17.00
N GLU A 26 -4.34 8.46 -16.56
CA GLU A 26 -5.64 9.08 -16.26
C GLU A 26 -6.39 9.53 -17.53
N GLN A 27 -5.65 9.92 -18.58
CA GLN A 27 -6.21 10.27 -19.89
C GLN A 27 -6.60 9.02 -20.70
N ASN A 28 -5.78 7.96 -20.65
CA ASN A 28 -6.10 6.68 -21.30
C ASN A 28 -7.25 5.92 -20.62
N ARG A 29 -7.49 6.12 -19.31
CA ARG A 29 -8.64 5.54 -18.62
C ARG A 29 -9.97 6.07 -19.15
N LYS A 30 -10.04 7.36 -19.48
CA LYS A 30 -11.23 7.99 -20.09
C LYS A 30 -11.48 7.49 -21.52
N LEU A 31 -10.42 7.26 -22.31
CA LEU A 31 -10.54 6.64 -23.64
C LEU A 31 -10.84 5.13 -23.58
N ALA A 32 -10.36 4.44 -22.55
CA ALA A 32 -10.64 3.03 -22.33
C ALA A 32 -12.09 2.79 -21.89
N GLU A 33 -12.64 3.62 -21.00
CA GLU A 33 -14.05 3.59 -20.61
C GLU A 33 -14.96 3.84 -21.83
N SER A 34 -14.66 4.85 -22.66
CA SER A 34 -15.42 5.11 -23.90
C SER A 34 -15.34 3.95 -24.91
N ARG A 35 -14.23 3.21 -24.98
CA ARG A 35 -14.10 2.02 -25.85
C ARG A 35 -14.71 0.76 -25.24
N LEU A 36 -14.73 0.67 -23.91
CA LEU A 36 -15.33 -0.43 -23.17
C LEU A 36 -16.85 -0.35 -23.28
N ASP A 37 -17.46 0.84 -23.19
CA ASP A 37 -18.90 1.03 -23.40
C ASP A 37 -19.32 0.66 -24.83
N VAL A 38 -18.49 0.98 -25.82
CA VAL A 38 -18.69 0.58 -27.22
C VAL A 38 -18.50 -0.94 -27.42
N ALA A 39 -17.57 -1.58 -26.70
CA ALA A 39 -17.36 -3.03 -26.74
C ALA A 39 -18.43 -3.83 -25.97
N LEU A 40 -18.95 -3.27 -24.88
CA LEU A 40 -20.02 -3.83 -24.04
C LEU A 40 -21.39 -3.72 -24.71
N SER A 41 -21.64 -2.66 -25.50
CA SER A 41 -22.86 -2.58 -26.33
C SER A 41 -22.91 -3.63 -27.45
N LYS A 42 -21.76 -4.19 -27.86
CA LYS A 42 -21.66 -5.16 -28.96
C LYS A 42 -21.55 -6.62 -28.50
N SER A 43 -21.21 -6.89 -27.24
CA SER A 43 -21.01 -8.26 -26.73
C SER A 43 -22.15 -8.69 -25.81
N ARG A 44 -23.13 -9.37 -26.40
CA ARG A 44 -24.35 -9.88 -25.74
C ARG A 44 -24.15 -11.22 -25.00
N ASP A 45 -22.90 -11.67 -24.79
CA ASP A 45 -22.60 -12.97 -24.17
C ASP A 45 -21.49 -12.87 -23.10
N PRO A 46 -21.84 -12.83 -21.79
CA PRO A 46 -20.90 -12.80 -20.67
C PRO A 46 -20.02 -14.06 -20.53
N LEU A 47 -20.37 -15.15 -21.23
CA LEU A 47 -19.70 -16.45 -21.15
C LEU A 47 -18.45 -16.57 -22.03
N ALA A 48 -18.14 -15.57 -22.86
CA ALA A 48 -16.97 -15.59 -23.73
C ALA A 48 -15.66 -15.24 -23.00
N LEU A 49 -15.72 -14.52 -21.88
CA LEU A 49 -14.54 -14.13 -21.10
C LEU A 49 -14.01 -15.27 -20.20
N GLU A 50 -14.82 -16.29 -19.95
CA GLU A 50 -14.44 -17.44 -19.10
C GLU A 50 -13.70 -18.55 -19.89
N LYS A 51 -13.71 -18.49 -21.22
CA LYS A 51 -13.10 -19.49 -22.11
C LYS A 51 -11.79 -19.01 -22.76
N ASP A 52 -10.87 -18.42 -22.00
CA ASP A 52 -9.48 -18.31 -22.46
C ASP A 52 -8.61 -19.40 -21.79
N PRO A 53 -8.44 -20.58 -22.42
CA PRO A 53 -7.75 -21.73 -21.84
C PRO A 53 -6.24 -21.50 -21.62
N LEU A 54 -5.69 -20.37 -22.04
CA LEU A 54 -4.26 -20.05 -21.96
C LEU A 54 -3.87 -19.38 -20.63
N ARG A 55 -4.84 -18.79 -19.89
CA ARG A 55 -4.56 -18.05 -18.65
C ARG A 55 -4.37 -18.94 -17.42
N LYS A 56 -4.86 -20.20 -17.46
CA LYS A 56 -5.00 -21.07 -16.29
C LYS A 56 -3.76 -21.91 -15.95
N LYS A 57 -2.70 -21.94 -16.78
CA LYS A 57 -1.69 -23.02 -16.70
C LYS A 57 -0.30 -22.64 -16.16
N TYR A 58 0.06 -21.36 -15.99
CA TYR A 58 1.46 -21.01 -15.63
C TYR A 58 1.66 -19.93 -14.56
N ILE A 59 0.60 -19.33 -14.01
CA ILE A 59 0.73 -18.30 -12.97
C ILE A 59 0.19 -18.85 -11.65
N PRO A 60 1.03 -19.01 -10.61
CA PRO A 60 0.55 -19.50 -9.32
C PRO A 60 -0.39 -18.48 -8.68
N GLN A 61 -1.47 -18.97 -8.05
CA GLN A 61 -2.62 -18.17 -7.60
C GLN A 61 -2.24 -17.00 -6.67
N TRP A 62 -1.21 -17.17 -5.84
CA TRP A 62 -0.71 -16.11 -4.94
C TRP A 62 -0.19 -14.86 -5.69
N ILE A 63 0.28 -15.00 -6.94
CA ILE A 63 0.72 -13.87 -7.78
C ILE A 63 -0.49 -13.14 -8.36
N THR A 64 -1.50 -13.88 -8.80
CA THR A 64 -2.75 -13.30 -9.32
C THR A 64 -3.48 -12.51 -8.25
N ASP A 65 -3.58 -13.06 -7.04
CA ASP A 65 -4.19 -12.39 -5.88
C ASP A 65 -3.38 -11.16 -5.44
N SER A 66 -2.04 -11.23 -5.51
CA SER A 66 -1.16 -10.09 -5.25
C SER A 66 -1.30 -8.98 -6.31
N LEU A 67 -1.47 -9.33 -7.58
CA LEU A 67 -1.64 -8.34 -8.65
C LEU A 67 -3.01 -7.64 -8.57
N ILE A 68 -4.08 -8.40 -8.31
CA ILE A 68 -5.44 -7.86 -8.13
C ILE A 68 -5.48 -6.95 -6.88
N SER A 69 -4.88 -7.37 -5.77
CA SER A 69 -4.78 -6.54 -4.56
C SER A 69 -3.88 -5.29 -4.72
N ALA A 70 -2.98 -5.28 -5.71
CA ALA A 70 -2.22 -4.09 -6.11
C ALA A 70 -3.01 -3.15 -7.04
N GLY A 71 -4.18 -3.58 -7.52
CA GLY A 71 -4.95 -2.87 -8.55
C GLY A 71 -4.30 -2.86 -9.91
N LEU A 72 -3.49 -3.89 -10.18
CA LEU A 72 -2.89 -4.14 -11.46
C LEU A 72 -3.71 -5.27 -12.08
N VAL A 73 -4.72 -4.90 -12.86
CA VAL A 73 -5.39 -5.86 -13.74
C VAL A 73 -4.30 -6.42 -14.65
N ILE A 74 -4.23 -7.75 -14.78
CA ILE A 74 -3.30 -8.41 -15.71
C ILE A 74 -3.79 -8.08 -17.12
N ASP A 75 -3.46 -6.88 -17.58
CA ASP A 75 -3.57 -6.48 -18.96
C ASP A 75 -2.23 -6.77 -19.66
N ARG A 76 -2.30 -7.18 -20.92
CA ARG A 76 -1.16 -7.56 -21.76
C ARG A 76 -0.09 -6.46 -21.80
N THR A 77 -0.53 -5.21 -21.63
CA THR A 77 0.31 -4.01 -21.57
C THR A 77 1.16 -3.91 -20.30
N LEU A 78 0.70 -4.43 -19.16
CA LEU A 78 1.42 -4.41 -17.88
C LEU A 78 2.57 -5.41 -17.88
N GLY A 79 2.35 -6.59 -18.45
CA GLY A 79 3.40 -7.57 -18.68
C GLY A 79 4.51 -7.03 -19.58
N ILE A 80 4.15 -6.29 -20.63
CA ILE A 80 5.11 -5.63 -21.53
C ILE A 80 5.88 -4.52 -20.83
N ARG A 81 5.23 -3.70 -19.99
CA ARG A 81 5.91 -2.63 -19.22
C ARG A 81 6.88 -3.20 -18.19
N VAL A 82 6.46 -4.23 -17.45
CA VAL A 82 7.33 -4.91 -16.46
C VAL A 82 8.49 -5.61 -17.16
N ALA A 83 8.24 -6.25 -18.30
CA ALA A 83 9.29 -6.84 -19.14
C ALA A 83 10.25 -5.76 -19.67
N MET A 84 9.77 -4.61 -20.15
CA MET A 84 10.64 -3.52 -20.63
C MET A 84 11.51 -2.96 -19.51
N VAL A 85 10.95 -2.74 -18.32
CA VAL A 85 11.68 -2.19 -17.16
C VAL A 85 12.70 -3.17 -16.58
N THR A 86 12.51 -4.48 -16.77
CA THR A 86 13.47 -5.51 -16.29
C THR A 86 14.51 -5.88 -17.36
N LEU A 87 14.09 -6.00 -18.62
CA LEU A 87 14.91 -6.50 -19.72
C LEU A 87 15.91 -5.44 -20.20
N ILE A 88 15.51 -4.17 -20.30
CA ILE A 88 16.37 -3.08 -20.79
C ILE A 88 17.60 -2.84 -19.89
N PRO A 89 17.47 -2.69 -18.56
CA PRO A 89 18.65 -2.52 -17.69
C PRO A 89 19.47 -3.82 -17.54
N SER A 90 18.84 -5.00 -17.64
CA SER A 90 19.55 -6.28 -17.63
C SER A 90 20.42 -6.47 -18.87
N LEU A 91 19.89 -6.13 -20.05
CA LEU A 91 20.62 -6.22 -21.32
C LEU A 91 21.76 -5.19 -21.37
N ALA A 92 21.54 -3.98 -20.87
CA ALA A 92 22.59 -2.98 -20.72
C ALA A 92 23.69 -3.45 -19.75
N ALA A 93 23.34 -4.06 -18.62
CA ALA A 93 24.31 -4.59 -17.66
C ALA A 93 25.11 -5.81 -18.19
N PHE A 94 24.54 -6.58 -19.13
CA PHE A 94 25.18 -7.70 -19.80
C PHE A 94 26.27 -7.23 -20.79
N VAL A 95 25.97 -6.21 -21.60
CA VAL A 95 26.89 -5.70 -22.64
C VAL A 95 28.15 -5.05 -22.05
N PHE A 96 28.07 -4.44 -20.86
CA PHE A 96 29.18 -3.66 -20.32
C PHE A 96 30.18 -4.44 -19.44
N ARG A 97 29.79 -5.53 -18.75
CA ARG A 97 30.64 -6.11 -17.67
C ARG A 97 30.49 -7.62 -17.44
N GLY A 98 29.85 -8.35 -18.36
CA GLY A 98 29.73 -9.81 -18.34
C GLY A 98 28.55 -10.36 -17.52
N ALA A 99 28.39 -11.68 -17.48
CA ALA A 99 27.19 -12.34 -16.94
C ALA A 99 26.90 -12.03 -15.45
N ALA A 100 27.94 -11.74 -14.65
CA ALA A 100 27.79 -11.45 -13.22
C ALA A 100 27.09 -10.11 -12.93
N SER A 101 27.33 -9.06 -13.73
CA SER A 101 26.64 -7.77 -13.57
C SER A 101 25.20 -7.82 -14.07
N ALA A 102 24.94 -8.61 -15.11
CA ALA A 102 23.58 -8.86 -15.61
C ALA A 102 22.69 -9.55 -14.56
N ALA A 103 23.24 -10.54 -13.85
CA ALA A 103 22.55 -11.23 -12.77
C ALA A 103 22.23 -10.28 -11.59
N GLY A 104 23.18 -9.43 -11.19
CA GLY A 104 22.96 -8.44 -10.13
C GLY A 104 21.91 -7.39 -10.48
N ALA A 105 21.91 -6.90 -11.73
CA ALA A 105 20.91 -5.95 -12.22
C ALA A 105 19.50 -6.57 -12.28
N LEU A 106 19.38 -7.84 -12.69
CA LEU A 106 18.11 -8.56 -12.67
C LEU A 106 17.55 -8.71 -11.25
N ILE A 107 18.39 -9.12 -10.31
CA ILE A 107 17.96 -9.31 -8.92
C ILE A 107 17.48 -7.99 -8.32
N LEU A 108 18.21 -6.89 -8.54
CA LEU A 108 17.82 -5.55 -8.08
C LEU A 108 16.53 -5.06 -8.75
N ALA A 109 16.34 -5.30 -10.04
CA ALA A 109 15.12 -4.93 -10.75
C ALA A 109 13.91 -5.72 -10.22
N ILE A 110 14.05 -7.03 -10.00
CA ILE A 110 13.00 -7.87 -9.42
C ILE A 110 12.65 -7.42 -7.99
N LEU A 111 13.67 -7.16 -7.16
CA LEU A 111 13.48 -6.65 -5.79
C LEU A 111 12.81 -5.27 -5.78
N GLY A 112 13.22 -4.36 -6.66
CA GLY A 112 12.64 -3.02 -6.77
C GLY A 112 11.17 -3.06 -7.18
N ILE A 113 10.82 -3.92 -8.14
CA ILE A 113 9.43 -4.13 -8.56
C ILE A 113 8.61 -4.76 -7.43
N ALA A 114 9.15 -5.79 -6.77
CA ALA A 114 8.47 -6.42 -5.64
C ALA A 114 8.21 -5.43 -4.51
N ALA A 115 9.21 -4.62 -4.12
CA ALA A 115 9.07 -3.60 -3.09
C ALA A 115 8.04 -2.52 -3.48
N TYR A 116 8.05 -2.08 -4.75
CA TYR A 116 7.08 -1.12 -5.25
C TYR A 116 5.64 -1.66 -5.25
N VAL A 117 5.45 -2.91 -5.67
CA VAL A 117 4.14 -3.58 -5.65
C VAL A 117 3.63 -3.69 -4.21
N LEU A 118 4.47 -4.13 -3.27
CA LEU A 118 4.12 -4.24 -1.85
C LEU A 118 3.77 -2.86 -1.25
N TYR A 119 4.53 -1.82 -1.58
CA TYR A 119 4.24 -0.45 -1.15
C TYR A 119 2.88 0.03 -1.67
N ARG A 120 2.61 -0.18 -2.97
CA ARG A 120 1.34 0.21 -3.60
C ARG A 120 0.16 -0.58 -3.03
N GLN A 121 0.31 -1.88 -2.81
CA GLN A 121 -0.68 -2.72 -2.13
C GLN A 121 -0.99 -2.17 -0.74
N ARG A 122 0.04 -1.89 0.06
CA ARG A 122 -0.13 -1.37 1.42
C ARG A 122 -0.87 -0.03 1.42
N LYS A 123 -0.48 0.90 0.53
CA LYS A 123 -1.14 2.19 0.39
C LYS A 123 -2.60 2.05 0.01
N ARG A 124 -2.91 1.22 -1.00
CA ARG A 124 -4.30 0.98 -1.43
C ARG A 124 -5.14 0.32 -0.34
N ARG A 125 -4.57 -0.67 0.37
CA ARG A 125 -5.24 -1.33 1.51
C ARG A 125 -5.63 -0.31 2.58
N LEU A 126 -4.71 0.57 2.99
CA LEU A 126 -5.01 1.62 3.96
C LEU A 126 -6.11 2.58 3.49
N GLN A 127 -6.09 2.97 2.21
CA GLN A 127 -7.17 3.81 1.64
C GLN A 127 -8.52 3.09 1.65
N MET A 128 -8.57 1.81 1.29
CA MET A 128 -9.80 1.01 1.35
C MET A 128 -10.35 0.93 2.78
N LEU A 129 -9.47 0.76 3.78
CA LEU A 129 -9.86 0.69 5.19
C LEU A 129 -10.49 2.00 5.67
N GLY A 130 -9.90 3.14 5.33
CA GLY A 130 -10.47 4.45 5.68
C GLY A 130 -11.80 4.75 4.98
N GLN A 131 -12.03 4.21 3.78
CA GLN A 131 -13.28 4.38 3.02
C GLN A 131 -14.40 3.44 3.47
N LEU A 132 -14.06 2.35 4.17
CA LEU A 132 -14.97 1.26 4.53
C LEU A 132 -16.12 1.67 5.46
N PRO A 133 -15.91 2.46 6.54
CA PRO A 133 -16.98 2.89 7.42
C PRO A 133 -18.02 3.75 6.67
N ASN A 134 -17.56 4.69 5.85
CA ASN A 134 -18.44 5.57 5.08
C ASN A 134 -19.27 4.78 4.05
N PHE A 135 -18.67 3.76 3.42
CA PHE A 135 -19.41 2.85 2.55
C PHE A 135 -20.51 2.11 3.32
N LEU A 136 -20.20 1.52 4.48
CA LEU A 136 -21.17 0.80 5.30
C LEU A 136 -22.29 1.71 5.82
N ASP A 137 -22.00 2.95 6.18
CA ASP A 137 -23.04 3.93 6.53
C ASP A 137 -24.01 4.19 5.37
N GLY A 138 -23.49 4.21 4.14
CA GLY A 138 -24.32 4.25 2.94
C GLY A 138 -25.25 3.04 2.84
N VAL A 139 -24.72 1.83 3.08
CA VAL A 139 -25.52 0.58 3.08
C VAL A 139 -26.59 0.63 4.18
N VAL A 140 -26.22 1.04 5.40
CA VAL A 140 -27.15 1.16 6.53
C VAL A 140 -28.26 2.15 6.21
N ARG A 141 -27.92 3.32 5.63
CA ARG A 141 -28.90 4.35 5.27
C ARG A 141 -29.92 3.85 4.26
N VAL A 142 -29.49 3.15 3.22
CA VAL A 142 -30.40 2.59 2.21
C VAL A 142 -31.20 1.42 2.79
N SER A 143 -30.57 0.57 3.60
CA SER A 143 -31.24 -0.56 4.26
C SER A 143 -32.31 -0.09 5.26
N ALA A 144 -32.08 1.02 5.96
CA ALA A 144 -33.04 1.61 6.90
C ALA A 144 -34.32 2.12 6.21
N VAL A 145 -34.26 2.43 4.92
CA VAL A 145 -35.43 2.79 4.10
C VAL A 145 -36.26 1.56 3.71
N GLY A 146 -35.78 0.34 4.02
CA GLY A 146 -36.48 -0.92 3.78
C GLY A 146 -36.01 -1.65 2.52
N TYR A 147 -34.94 -1.21 1.86
CA TYR A 147 -34.34 -1.93 0.74
C TYR A 147 -33.62 -3.20 1.22
N SER A 148 -33.61 -4.24 0.39
CA SER A 148 -32.82 -5.45 0.67
C SER A 148 -31.33 -5.12 0.85
N LEU A 149 -30.62 -5.95 1.61
CA LEU A 149 -29.19 -5.76 1.87
C LEU A 149 -28.37 -5.71 0.56
N THR A 150 -28.73 -6.56 -0.39
CA THR A 150 -28.15 -6.60 -1.74
C THR A 150 -28.32 -5.27 -2.49
N VAL A 151 -29.55 -4.73 -2.51
CA VAL A 151 -29.82 -3.45 -3.19
C VAL A 151 -29.07 -2.32 -2.48
N SER A 152 -29.13 -2.29 -1.15
CA SER A 152 -28.43 -1.31 -0.34
C SER A 152 -26.92 -1.30 -0.58
N PHE A 153 -26.32 -2.48 -0.73
CA PHE A 153 -24.90 -2.64 -1.07
C PHE A 153 -24.57 -2.07 -2.46
N ASN A 154 -25.38 -2.41 -3.47
CA ASN A 154 -25.19 -1.94 -4.83
C ASN A 154 -25.35 -0.42 -4.95
N THR A 155 -26.36 0.16 -4.30
CA THR A 155 -26.57 1.61 -4.27
C THR A 155 -25.45 2.35 -3.56
N ALA A 156 -24.93 1.81 -2.44
CA ALA A 156 -23.79 2.41 -1.75
C ALA A 156 -22.51 2.36 -2.60
N LEU A 157 -22.35 1.33 -3.44
CA LEU A 157 -21.17 1.16 -4.30
C LEU A 157 -21.07 2.24 -5.38
N GLU A 158 -22.20 2.75 -5.88
CA GLU A 158 -22.22 3.81 -6.90
C GLU A 158 -21.45 5.05 -6.44
N ASN A 159 -21.61 5.40 -5.16
CA ASN A 159 -20.99 6.54 -4.50
C ASN A 159 -19.63 6.23 -3.86
N ALA A 160 -19.15 4.98 -3.95
CA ALA A 160 -17.85 4.61 -3.39
C ALA A 160 -16.70 5.22 -4.20
N GLU A 161 -15.63 5.61 -3.51
CA GLU A 161 -14.42 6.13 -4.14
C GLU A 161 -13.46 4.99 -4.53
N GLN A 162 -12.55 5.28 -5.47
CA GLN A 162 -11.40 4.38 -5.71
C GLN A 162 -10.42 4.49 -4.53
N PRO A 163 -9.74 3.40 -4.12
CA PRO A 163 -9.73 2.06 -4.70
C PRO A 163 -10.84 1.11 -4.18
N LEU A 164 -11.66 1.52 -3.20
CA LEU A 164 -12.67 0.63 -2.60
C LEU A 164 -13.75 0.19 -3.61
N LYS A 165 -14.22 1.09 -4.47
CA LYS A 165 -15.20 0.80 -5.52
C LYS A 165 -14.76 -0.32 -6.47
N GLU A 166 -13.47 -0.33 -6.82
CA GLU A 166 -12.88 -1.37 -7.68
C GLU A 166 -12.96 -2.75 -7.00
N ALA A 167 -12.59 -2.81 -5.72
CA ALA A 167 -12.61 -4.04 -4.95
C ALA A 167 -14.03 -4.58 -4.75
N LEU A 168 -14.92 -3.76 -4.18
CA LEU A 168 -16.31 -4.15 -3.88
C LEU A 168 -17.14 -4.37 -5.15
N GLY A 169 -16.79 -3.74 -6.27
CA GLY A 169 -17.38 -4.01 -7.58
C GLY A 169 -17.19 -5.46 -8.04
N LEU A 170 -16.09 -6.11 -7.66
CA LEU A 170 -15.91 -7.54 -7.93
C LEU A 170 -16.91 -8.40 -7.15
N ALA A 171 -17.28 -8.01 -5.92
CA ALA A 171 -18.33 -8.73 -5.18
C ALA A 171 -19.70 -8.58 -5.85
N VAL A 172 -20.02 -7.40 -6.37
CA VAL A 172 -21.27 -7.16 -7.12
C VAL A 172 -21.30 -7.94 -8.43
N GLN A 173 -20.17 -8.02 -9.15
CA GLN A 173 -20.06 -8.86 -10.35
C GLN A 173 -20.26 -10.34 -10.02
N MET A 174 -19.66 -10.84 -8.94
CA MET A 174 -19.89 -12.21 -8.46
C MET A 174 -21.36 -12.45 -8.10
N GLN A 175 -22.02 -11.44 -7.54
CA GLN A 175 -23.44 -11.51 -7.22
C GLN A 175 -24.32 -11.61 -8.47
N TYR A 176 -24.02 -10.82 -9.51
CA TYR A 176 -24.71 -10.94 -10.80
C TYR A 176 -24.45 -12.30 -11.48
N ALA A 177 -23.32 -12.95 -11.18
CA ALA A 177 -23.02 -14.31 -11.60
C ALA A 177 -23.71 -15.40 -10.75
N GLY A 178 -24.57 -15.02 -9.79
CA GLY A 178 -25.38 -15.94 -8.99
C GLY A 178 -24.78 -16.35 -7.64
N LEU A 179 -23.67 -15.74 -7.20
CA LEU A 179 -23.14 -15.95 -5.85
C LEU A 179 -23.92 -15.12 -4.82
N GLU A 180 -24.11 -15.66 -3.63
CA GLU A 180 -24.65 -14.89 -2.51
C GLU A 180 -23.63 -13.84 -2.03
N LEU A 181 -24.13 -12.73 -1.49
CA LEU A 181 -23.32 -11.56 -1.13
C LEU A 181 -22.27 -11.88 -0.06
N ASP A 182 -22.61 -12.71 0.92
CA ASP A 182 -21.70 -13.17 1.96
C ASP A 182 -20.55 -14.01 1.37
N GLN A 183 -20.85 -14.92 0.45
CA GLN A 183 -19.87 -15.76 -0.22
C GLN A 183 -18.96 -14.93 -1.13
N ALA A 184 -19.52 -13.95 -1.85
CA ALA A 184 -18.78 -13.00 -2.67
C ALA A 184 -17.81 -12.17 -1.81
N MET A 185 -18.27 -11.65 -0.67
CA MET A 185 -17.42 -10.92 0.27
C MET A 185 -16.33 -11.80 0.89
N HIS A 186 -16.61 -13.06 1.20
CA HIS A 186 -15.60 -14.01 1.67
C HIS A 186 -14.52 -14.32 0.63
N ARG A 187 -14.88 -14.41 -0.66
CA ARG A 187 -13.90 -14.54 -1.75
C ARG A 187 -13.07 -13.29 -1.89
N LEU A 188 -13.70 -12.11 -1.85
CA LEU A 188 -13.03 -10.82 -1.90
C LEU A 188 -12.01 -10.67 -0.75
N ALA A 189 -12.38 -11.09 0.47
CA ALA A 189 -11.48 -11.08 1.63
C ALA A 189 -10.23 -11.96 1.44
N ARG A 190 -10.34 -13.08 0.70
CA ARG A 190 -9.18 -13.92 0.33
C ARG A 190 -8.28 -13.24 -0.69
N VAL A 191 -8.87 -12.64 -1.73
CA VAL A 191 -8.14 -11.95 -2.81
C VAL A 191 -7.35 -10.74 -2.28
N TYR A 192 -7.98 -9.90 -1.45
CA TYR A 192 -7.34 -8.69 -0.93
C TYR A 192 -6.52 -8.92 0.34
N GLY A 193 -6.75 -10.04 1.05
CA GLY A 193 -6.02 -10.38 2.28
C GLY A 193 -6.32 -9.44 3.46
N LEU A 194 -7.49 -8.80 3.48
CA LEU A 194 -7.92 -7.87 4.52
C LEU A 194 -8.80 -8.60 5.54
N SER A 195 -8.48 -8.48 6.83
CA SER A 195 -9.27 -9.08 7.91
C SER A 195 -10.62 -8.40 8.07
N GLU A 196 -10.71 -7.13 7.74
CA GLU A 196 -11.92 -6.30 7.81
C GLU A 196 -12.97 -6.76 6.80
N PHE A 197 -12.55 -7.18 5.61
CA PHE A 197 -13.45 -7.80 4.64
C PHE A 197 -13.98 -9.16 5.13
N LYS A 198 -13.19 -9.93 5.90
CA LYS A 198 -13.69 -11.17 6.52
C LYS A 198 -14.75 -10.87 7.59
N LEU A 199 -14.52 -9.83 8.40
CA LEU A 199 -15.50 -9.37 9.39
C LEU A 199 -16.79 -8.92 8.70
N ILE A 200 -16.71 -8.12 7.64
CA ILE A 200 -17.89 -7.72 6.86
C ILE A 200 -18.62 -8.95 6.30
N ALA A 201 -17.91 -9.91 5.70
CA ALA A 201 -18.54 -11.12 5.17
C ALA A 201 -19.34 -11.87 6.24
N SER A 202 -18.77 -12.06 7.44
CA SER A 202 -19.47 -12.71 8.56
C SER A 202 -20.69 -11.93 9.06
N VAL A 203 -20.60 -10.60 9.13
CA VAL A 203 -21.72 -9.75 9.59
C VAL A 203 -22.81 -9.70 8.51
N VAL A 204 -22.46 -9.68 7.23
CA VAL A 204 -23.40 -9.77 6.11
C VAL A 204 -24.10 -11.12 6.11
N ALA A 205 -23.38 -12.23 6.30
CA ALA A 205 -23.98 -13.56 6.44
C ALA A 205 -24.99 -13.59 7.59
N LEU A 206 -24.64 -13.00 8.74
CA LEU A 206 -25.54 -12.90 9.88
C LEU A 206 -26.75 -12.00 9.57
N ALA A 207 -26.53 -10.86 8.90
CA ALA A 207 -27.59 -9.93 8.55
C ALA A 207 -28.61 -10.54 7.58
N LEU A 208 -28.17 -11.33 6.60
CA LEU A 208 -29.04 -12.02 5.63
C LEU A 208 -29.90 -13.10 6.30
N ASN A 209 -29.33 -13.88 7.22
CA ASN A 209 -30.05 -14.96 7.90
C ASN A 209 -31.09 -14.46 8.92
N TYR A 210 -30.85 -13.30 9.54
CA TYR A 210 -31.71 -12.79 10.62
C TYR A 210 -32.68 -11.69 10.16
N GLY A 211 -32.58 -11.22 8.91
CA GLY A 211 -33.63 -10.57 8.09
C GLY A 211 -34.20 -9.22 8.53
N GLY A 212 -34.40 -8.97 9.83
CA GLY A 212 -35.19 -7.84 10.32
C GLY A 212 -34.42 -6.70 10.98
N LYS A 213 -33.10 -6.85 11.20
CA LYS A 213 -32.25 -5.84 11.87
C LYS A 213 -30.84 -5.75 11.26
N SER A 214 -30.74 -5.93 9.94
CA SER A 214 -29.47 -5.86 9.20
C SER A 214 -28.80 -4.49 9.29
N ASP A 215 -29.61 -3.43 9.34
CA ASP A 215 -29.21 -2.04 9.56
C ASP A 215 -28.47 -1.85 10.90
N ILE A 216 -28.97 -2.46 11.98
CA ILE A 216 -28.35 -2.37 13.32
C ILE A 216 -27.01 -3.09 13.34
N LEU A 217 -26.93 -4.29 12.76
CA LEU A 217 -25.71 -5.09 12.73
C LEU A 217 -24.61 -4.41 11.89
N LEU A 218 -24.97 -3.92 10.72
CA LEU A 218 -24.05 -3.17 9.87
C LEU A 218 -23.65 -1.83 10.47
N GLY A 219 -24.57 -1.13 11.16
CA GLY A 219 -24.27 0.11 11.86
C GLY A 219 -23.27 -0.09 12.99
N ARG A 220 -23.40 -1.18 13.76
CA ARG A 220 -22.40 -1.57 14.78
C ARG A 220 -21.05 -1.87 14.16
N LEU A 221 -21.01 -2.54 13.00
CA LEU A 221 -19.77 -2.81 12.29
C LEU A 221 -19.12 -1.53 11.74
N ALA A 222 -19.92 -0.62 11.19
CA ALA A 222 -19.44 0.68 10.71
C ALA A 222 -18.82 1.49 11.86
N GLN A 223 -19.47 1.52 13.02
CA GLN A 223 -18.94 2.16 14.22
C GLN A 223 -17.65 1.49 14.69
N TYR A 224 -17.62 0.15 14.79
CA TYR A 224 -16.41 -0.59 15.17
C TYR A 224 -15.21 -0.30 14.24
N LEU A 225 -15.44 -0.25 12.92
CA LEU A 225 -14.39 0.08 11.96
C LEU A 225 -13.92 1.53 12.08
N ARG A 226 -14.83 2.47 12.38
CA ARG A 226 -14.51 3.88 12.64
C ARG A 226 -13.69 4.05 13.91
N ASP A 227 -14.10 3.42 15.02
CA ASP A 227 -13.37 3.46 16.28
C ASP A 227 -11.94 2.91 16.09
N ARG A 228 -11.80 1.83 15.31
CA ARG A 228 -10.50 1.27 14.99
C ARG A 228 -9.62 2.19 14.14
N GLU A 229 -10.19 2.88 13.15
CA GLU A 229 -9.45 3.88 12.36
C GLU A 229 -9.04 5.07 13.24
N GLN A 230 -9.94 5.57 14.10
CA GLN A 230 -9.62 6.64 15.04
C GLN A 230 -8.48 6.25 15.98
N HIS A 231 -8.53 5.06 16.58
CA HIS A 231 -7.43 4.56 17.41
C HIS A 231 -6.12 4.44 16.63
N HIS A 232 -6.16 4.04 15.36
CA HIS A 232 -4.96 4.01 14.53
C HIS A 232 -4.38 5.42 14.31
N GLN A 233 -5.24 6.40 14.00
CA GLN A 233 -4.83 7.79 13.84
C GLN A 233 -4.31 8.41 15.14
N GLU A 234 -4.94 8.11 16.27
CA GLU A 234 -4.50 8.52 17.61
C GLU A 234 -3.13 7.94 17.94
N MET A 235 -2.90 6.64 17.70
CA MET A 235 -1.59 6.03 17.88
C MET A 235 -0.53 6.67 16.98
N LEU A 236 -0.86 6.95 15.71
CA LEU A 236 0.04 7.64 14.79
C LEU A 236 0.37 9.06 15.29
N ALA A 237 -0.63 9.82 15.73
CA ALA A 237 -0.46 11.17 16.26
C ALA A 237 0.40 11.16 17.53
N MET A 238 0.06 10.34 18.52
CA MET A 238 0.85 10.20 19.75
C MET A 238 2.29 9.74 19.47
N SER A 239 2.48 8.81 18.53
CA SER A 239 3.83 8.36 18.15
C SER A 239 4.64 9.46 17.46
N SER A 240 3.98 10.36 16.72
CA SER A 240 4.63 11.46 16.01
C SER A 240 5.18 12.51 16.98
N GLU A 241 4.43 12.83 18.04
CA GLU A 241 4.86 13.74 19.09
C GLU A 241 6.05 13.16 19.87
N ALA A 242 5.96 11.88 20.27
CA ALA A 242 7.06 11.19 20.94
C ALA A 242 8.32 11.12 20.07
N ARG A 243 8.16 10.88 18.75
CA ARG A 243 9.26 10.89 17.78
C ARG A 243 9.88 12.27 17.61
N MET A 244 9.09 13.34 17.52
CA MET A 244 9.62 14.70 17.39
C MET A 244 10.42 15.08 18.63
N SER A 245 9.87 14.88 19.83
CA SER A 245 10.57 15.16 21.09
C SER A 245 11.87 14.37 21.23
N ALA A 246 11.86 13.09 20.83
CA ALA A 246 13.06 12.26 20.77
C ALA A 246 14.14 12.82 19.84
N VAL A 247 13.76 13.25 18.63
CA VAL A 247 14.69 13.84 17.65
C VAL A 247 15.25 15.15 18.18
N PHE A 248 14.42 16.02 18.77
CA PHE A 248 14.88 17.26 19.39
C PHE A 248 15.92 17.00 20.48
N MET A 249 15.67 16.09 21.41
CA MET A 249 16.63 15.74 22.47
C MET A 249 17.92 15.12 21.91
N CYS A 250 17.81 14.25 20.90
CA CYS A 250 18.98 13.61 20.28
C CYS A 250 19.85 14.61 19.51
N CYS A 251 19.24 15.62 18.88
CA CYS A 251 19.95 16.65 18.13
C CYS A 251 20.47 17.78 19.01
N LEU A 252 19.80 18.11 20.11
CA LEU A 252 20.18 19.22 20.99
C LEU A 252 21.57 19.01 21.62
N THR A 253 21.86 17.81 22.13
CA THR A 253 23.15 17.50 22.77
C THR A 253 24.36 17.71 21.84
N PRO A 254 24.41 17.11 20.63
CA PRO A 254 25.51 17.37 19.68
C PRO A 254 25.49 18.80 19.11
N ALA A 255 24.31 19.43 18.97
CA ALA A 255 24.22 20.81 18.51
C ALA A 255 24.87 21.78 19.52
N LEU A 256 24.63 21.60 20.83
CA LEU A 256 25.28 22.37 21.88
C LEU A 256 26.80 22.15 21.89
N ALA A 257 27.26 20.91 21.75
CA ALA A 257 28.68 20.62 21.62
C ALA A 257 29.31 21.33 20.40
N GLY A 258 28.60 21.35 19.26
CA GLY A 258 29.02 22.09 18.07
C GLY A 258 29.06 23.61 18.27
N ILE A 259 28.04 24.19 18.93
CA ILE A 259 27.98 25.62 19.25
C ILE A 259 29.15 26.02 20.17
N ILE A 260 29.45 25.22 21.18
CA ILE A 260 30.59 25.45 22.07
C ILE A 260 31.90 25.40 21.28
N LEU A 261 32.03 24.47 20.33
CA LEU A 261 33.21 24.37 19.47
C LEU A 261 33.40 25.62 18.59
N THR A 262 32.32 26.24 18.10
CA THR A 262 32.39 27.44 17.25
C THR A 262 32.60 28.73 18.05
N LEU A 263 31.96 28.86 19.22
CA LEU A 263 32.07 30.06 20.04
C LEU A 263 33.36 30.09 20.86
N ASN A 264 33.82 28.92 21.33
CA ASN A 264 35.00 28.82 22.17
C ASN A 264 35.76 27.51 21.91
N PRO A 265 36.52 27.40 20.80
CA PRO A 265 37.24 26.19 20.43
C PRO A 265 38.31 25.79 21.46
N ALA A 266 38.82 26.77 22.22
CA ALA A 266 39.79 26.53 23.28
C ALA A 266 39.19 25.69 24.43
N TYR A 267 37.90 25.82 24.73
CA TYR A 267 37.24 25.09 25.82
C TYR A 267 37.14 23.58 25.56
N LEU A 268 36.75 23.18 24.35
CA LEU A 268 36.75 21.77 23.96
C LEU A 268 38.17 21.26 23.71
N GLY A 269 39.08 22.11 23.23
CA GLY A 269 40.49 21.77 23.05
C GLY A 269 41.21 21.46 24.36
N THR A 270 40.93 22.19 25.45
CA THR A 270 41.49 21.89 26.78
C THR A 270 40.91 20.61 27.36
N MET A 271 39.59 20.38 27.25
CA MET A 271 38.97 19.10 27.62
C MET A 271 39.50 17.92 26.80
N TRP A 272 39.84 18.14 25.52
CA TRP A 272 40.41 17.10 24.69
C TRP A 272 41.85 16.78 25.07
N ASN A 273 42.64 17.76 25.52
CA ASN A 273 44.03 17.53 25.91
C ASN A 273 44.15 16.93 27.32
N ASP A 274 43.21 17.17 28.22
CA ASP A 274 43.17 16.52 29.54
C ASP A 274 42.63 15.08 29.48
N ASP A 275 43.27 14.16 30.19
CA ASP A 275 42.87 12.74 30.21
C ASP A 275 41.50 12.55 30.88
N THR A 276 41.18 13.37 31.88
CA THR A 276 39.86 13.36 32.54
C THR A 276 38.77 13.89 31.60
N GLY A 277 39.07 14.95 30.85
CA GLY A 277 38.14 15.54 29.89
C GLY A 277 37.80 14.60 28.72
N ARG A 278 38.81 13.89 28.18
CA ARG A 278 38.59 12.85 27.15
C ARG A 278 37.68 11.74 27.67
N MET A 279 37.89 11.25 28.89
CA MET A 279 37.05 10.20 29.49
C MET A 279 35.59 10.64 29.63
N LEU A 280 35.34 11.88 30.08
CA LEU A 280 34.00 12.44 30.21
C LEU A 280 33.30 12.64 28.85
N LEU A 281 34.03 13.08 27.82
CA LEU A 281 33.49 13.23 26.46
C LEU A 281 33.10 11.87 25.86
N PHE A 282 33.93 10.84 26.02
CA PHE A 282 33.57 9.49 25.57
C PHE A 282 32.39 8.91 26.36
N ALA A 283 32.34 9.09 27.68
CA ALA A 283 31.22 8.67 28.51
C ALA A 283 29.91 9.35 28.08
N ALA A 284 29.94 10.65 27.85
CA ALA A 284 28.79 11.41 27.35
C ALA A 284 28.33 10.94 25.97
N GLY A 285 29.27 10.68 25.05
CA GLY A 285 28.96 10.14 23.72
C GLY A 285 28.33 8.76 23.76
N ILE A 286 28.86 7.85 24.59
CA ILE A 286 28.29 6.52 24.79
C ILE A 286 26.89 6.61 25.39
N LEU A 287 26.70 7.47 26.40
CA LEU A 287 25.40 7.65 27.06
C LEU A 287 24.37 8.24 26.09
N GLN A 288 24.78 9.17 25.22
CA GLN A 288 23.94 9.74 24.16
C GLN A 288 23.52 8.66 23.16
N ILE A 289 24.45 7.83 22.69
CA ILE A 289 24.16 6.72 21.75
C ILE A 289 23.25 5.69 22.41
N ALA A 290 23.49 5.34 23.67
CA ALA A 290 22.66 4.41 24.43
C ALA A 290 21.23 4.96 24.60
N GLY A 291 21.08 6.24 24.95
CA GLY A 291 19.78 6.90 25.04
C GLY A 291 19.03 6.89 23.71
N ALA A 292 19.71 7.26 22.62
CA ALA A 292 19.14 7.21 21.27
C ALA A 292 18.71 5.79 20.86
N ALA A 293 19.51 4.76 21.21
CA ALA A 293 19.19 3.37 20.91
C ALA A 293 17.97 2.84 21.69
N ILE A 294 17.82 3.24 22.97
CA ILE A 294 16.66 2.90 23.79
C ILE A 294 15.39 3.51 23.19
N ILE A 295 15.44 4.80 22.86
CA ILE A 295 14.32 5.51 22.24
C ILE A 295 13.95 4.89 20.89
N TYR A 296 14.94 4.56 20.05
CA TYR A 296 14.72 3.90 18.77
C TYR A 296 14.02 2.54 18.93
N ARG A 297 14.39 1.76 19.95
CA ARG A 297 13.73 0.48 20.26
C ARG A 297 12.27 0.66 20.68
N MET A 298 11.98 1.62 21.55
CA MET A 298 10.61 1.91 21.99
C MET A 298 9.72 2.34 20.81
N VAL A 299 10.23 3.19 19.93
CA VAL A 299 9.49 3.67 18.76
C VAL A 299 9.25 2.57 17.73
N LYS A 300 10.15 1.58 17.61
CA LYS A 300 10.01 0.46 16.69
C LYS A 300 9.03 -0.62 17.19
N SER A 301 8.83 -0.72 18.50
CA SER A 301 7.89 -1.69 19.09
C SER A 301 6.42 -1.27 19.06
N ILE A 302 6.15 -0.03 18.64
CA ILE A 302 4.82 0.57 18.46
C ILE A 302 4.46 0.53 16.98
#